data_AF-A0AAE9N0V4-F1
#
_entry.id   AF-A0AAE9N0V4-F1
#
_cell.length_a   1.000
_cell.length_b   1.000
_cell.length_c   1.000
_cell.angle_alpha   90.00
_cell.angle_beta   90.00
_cell.angle_gamma   90.00
#
_symmetry.space_group_name_H-M   'P 1'
#
loop_
_entity.id
_entity.type
_entity.pdbx_description
1 polymer ?
#
loop_
_entity_poly.entity_id
_entity_poly.type
_entity_poly.pdbx_seq_one_letter_code
_entity_poly.pdbx_strand_id
1 'polypeptide(L)'
;MFSWFNSIFAQPAQKAQLVAILMSAIVAVFVLLLNQWFTSRRAQKELYISKIEELYSAICEYELLSYDFMSLLFNGKVGEESTKEILNKTLASLQKIEMYTGLHFPEISFDREKYHGYVKELYQSFLKERSSYDSETGAFVDYTVVMGKMQKDTDEIKELAKNLMLRHKH
;
A
#
# COMPACT_ATOMS: atom_id res chain seq x y z
N MET A 1 -47.21 -30.62 -14.64
CA MET A 1 -46.38 -30.69 -13.40
C MET A 1 -47.23 -30.64 -12.12
N PHE A 2 -48.11 -29.64 -11.92
CA PHE A 2 -48.96 -29.55 -10.72
C PHE A 2 -49.93 -30.75 -10.52
N SER A 3 -50.49 -31.32 -11.59
CA SER A 3 -51.37 -32.49 -11.49
C SER A 3 -50.64 -33.78 -11.09
N TRP A 4 -49.39 -33.94 -11.54
CA TRP A 4 -48.52 -35.08 -11.21
C TRP A 4 -48.03 -35.02 -9.75
N PHE A 5 -47.76 -33.82 -9.24
CA PHE A 5 -47.40 -33.61 -7.83
C PHE A 5 -48.55 -33.94 -6.87
N ASN A 6 -49.80 -33.68 -7.29
CA ASN A 6 -50.99 -34.03 -6.52
C ASN A 6 -51.34 -35.52 -6.57
N SER A 7 -50.93 -36.27 -7.61
CA SER A 7 -51.22 -37.71 -7.70
C SER A 7 -50.25 -38.58 -6.91
N ILE A 8 -48.98 -38.15 -6.75
CA ILE A 8 -47.96 -38.89 -5.97
C ILE A 8 -48.12 -38.64 -4.46
N PHE A 9 -48.61 -37.46 -4.07
CA PHE A 9 -48.83 -37.11 -2.68
C PHE A 9 -50.33 -37.01 -2.38
N ALA A 10 -51.02 -38.14 -2.26
CA ALA A 10 -52.44 -38.15 -1.90
C ALA A 10 -52.66 -37.88 -0.39
N GLN A 11 -51.69 -38.21 0.45
CA GLN A 11 -51.79 -38.03 1.91
C GLN A 11 -51.20 -36.68 2.38
N PRO A 12 -51.94 -35.89 3.19
CA PRO A 12 -51.46 -34.60 3.70
C PRO A 12 -50.15 -34.69 4.48
N ALA A 13 -49.92 -35.79 5.19
CA ALA A 13 -48.72 -36.03 5.99
C ALA A 13 -47.44 -36.09 5.14
N GLN A 14 -47.49 -36.74 3.96
CA GLN A 14 -46.33 -36.85 3.07
C GLN A 14 -46.01 -35.51 2.39
N LYS A 15 -47.02 -34.66 2.11
CA LYS A 15 -46.81 -33.29 1.63
C LYS A 15 -46.10 -32.44 2.69
N ALA A 16 -46.52 -32.53 3.95
CA ALA A 16 -45.90 -31.79 5.05
C ALA A 16 -44.44 -32.19 5.25
N GLN A 17 -44.12 -33.49 5.13
CA GLN A 17 -42.76 -34.01 5.28
C GLN A 17 -41.82 -33.51 4.18
N LEU A 18 -42.28 -33.47 2.92
CA LEU A 18 -41.50 -32.88 1.82
C LEU A 18 -41.26 -31.39 1.99
N VAL A 19 -42.29 -30.64 2.40
CA VAL A 19 -42.14 -29.20 2.66
C VAL A 19 -41.13 -28.97 3.78
N ALA A 20 -41.14 -29.80 4.83
CA ALA A 20 -40.15 -29.73 5.90
C ALA A 20 -38.72 -30.01 5.40
N ILE A 21 -38.53 -31.01 4.53
CA ILE A 21 -37.23 -31.31 3.92
C ILE A 21 -36.77 -30.14 3.02
N LEU A 22 -37.67 -29.60 2.21
CA LEU A 22 -37.38 -28.46 1.34
C LEU A 22 -37.00 -27.22 2.15
N MET A 23 -37.74 -26.92 3.22
CA MET A 23 -37.43 -25.82 4.13
C MET A 23 -36.09 -26.04 4.83
N SER A 24 -35.78 -27.26 5.26
CA SER A 24 -34.48 -27.61 5.85
C SER A 24 -33.34 -27.38 4.85
N ALA A 25 -33.51 -27.81 3.59
CA ALA A 25 -32.55 -27.58 2.52
C ALA A 25 -32.36 -26.08 2.22
N ILE A 26 -33.44 -25.30 2.17
CA ILE A 26 -33.39 -23.85 1.97
C ILE A 26 -32.62 -23.17 3.11
N VAL A 27 -32.90 -23.55 4.36
CA VAL A 27 -32.20 -23.01 5.53
C VAL A 27 -30.71 -23.34 5.45
N ALA A 28 -30.35 -24.58 5.10
CA ALA A 28 -28.95 -24.97 4.95
C ALA A 28 -28.22 -24.16 3.86
N VAL A 29 -28.85 -23.96 2.69
CA VAL A 29 -28.31 -23.11 1.62
C VAL A 29 -28.17 -21.66 2.08
N PHE A 30 -29.18 -21.14 2.79
CA PHE A 30 -29.17 -19.76 3.28
C PHE A 30 -28.03 -19.51 4.28
N VAL A 31 -27.81 -20.46 5.20
CA VAL A 31 -26.68 -20.41 6.15
C VAL A 31 -25.34 -20.42 5.42
N LEU A 32 -25.18 -21.26 4.38
CA LEU A 32 -23.96 -21.28 3.58
C LEU A 32 -23.71 -19.95 2.86
N LEU A 33 -24.75 -19.38 2.24
CA LEU A 33 -24.64 -18.09 1.54
C LEU A 33 -24.29 -16.96 2.49
N LEU A 34 -24.93 -16.91 3.66
CA LEU A 34 -24.61 -15.93 4.69
C LEU A 34 -23.17 -16.08 5.17
N ASN A 35 -22.74 -17.30 5.47
CA ASN A 35 -21.38 -17.56 5.93
C ASN A 35 -20.35 -17.11 4.87
N GLN A 36 -20.56 -17.49 3.61
CA GLN A 36 -19.69 -17.06 2.51
C GLN A 36 -19.66 -15.54 2.34
N TRP A 37 -20.80 -14.87 2.48
CA TRP A 37 -20.89 -13.43 2.41
C TRP A 37 -20.14 -12.72 3.56
N PHE A 38 -20.32 -13.19 4.80
CA PHE A 38 -19.60 -12.68 5.96
C PHE A 38 -18.09 -12.90 5.83
N THR A 39 -17.66 -14.10 5.42
CA THR A 39 -16.25 -14.41 5.19
C THR A 39 -15.66 -13.54 4.08
N SER A 40 -16.37 -13.37 2.97
CA SER A 40 -15.91 -12.55 1.85
C SER A 40 -15.77 -11.08 2.24
N ARG A 41 -16.75 -10.51 2.94
CA ARG A 41 -16.66 -9.13 3.45
C ARG A 41 -15.51 -8.93 4.41
N ARG A 42 -15.29 -9.89 5.32
CA ARG A 42 -14.16 -9.83 6.26
C ARG A 42 -12.82 -9.92 5.54
N ALA A 43 -12.69 -10.84 4.59
CA ALA A 43 -11.47 -11.01 3.79
C ALA A 43 -11.15 -9.76 2.96
N GLN A 44 -12.16 -9.09 2.40
CA GLN A 44 -11.95 -7.82 1.70
C GLN A 44 -11.44 -6.71 2.64
N LYS A 45 -12.00 -6.60 3.85
CA LYS A 45 -11.53 -5.64 4.86
C LYS A 45 -10.09 -5.93 5.29
N GLU A 46 -9.78 -7.19 5.59
CA GLU A 46 -8.43 -7.62 6.00
C GLU A 46 -7.40 -7.37 4.89
N LEU A 47 -7.75 -7.66 3.63
CA LEU A 47 -6.89 -7.37 2.48
C LEU A 47 -6.63 -5.87 2.35
N TYR A 48 -7.66 -5.04 2.48
CA TYR A 48 -7.50 -3.58 2.38
C TYR A 48 -6.61 -3.03 3.49
N ILE A 49 -6.79 -3.47 4.73
CA ILE A 49 -5.93 -3.08 5.87
C ILE A 49 -4.48 -3.51 5.61
N SER A 50 -4.26 -4.76 5.16
CA SER A 50 -2.94 -5.27 4.83
C SER A 50 -2.24 -4.42 3.75
N LYS A 51 -2.99 -3.94 2.74
CA LYS A 51 -2.42 -3.06 1.70
C LYS A 51 -2.08 -1.66 2.23
N ILE A 52 -2.83 -1.13 3.20
CA ILE A 52 -2.48 0.12 3.87
C ILE A 52 -1.20 -0.06 4.70
N GLU A 53 -1.07 -1.17 5.42
CA GLU A 53 0.13 -1.49 6.21
C GLU A 53 1.37 -1.66 5.32
N GLU A 54 1.23 -2.35 4.18
CA GLU A 54 2.29 -2.49 3.18
C GLU A 54 2.72 -1.14 2.58
N LEU A 55 1.75 -0.26 2.26
CA LEU A 55 2.04 1.10 1.80
C LEU A 55 2.80 1.89 2.88
N TYR A 56 2.32 1.86 4.13
CA TYR A 56 2.94 2.56 5.25
C TYR A 56 4.37 2.07 5.49
N SER A 57 4.59 0.75 5.41
CA SER A 57 5.91 0.15 5.51
C SER A 57 6.84 0.61 4.39
N ALA A 58 6.36 0.68 3.14
CA ALA A 58 7.14 1.17 2.01
C ALA A 58 7.54 2.65 2.16
N ILE A 59 6.66 3.49 2.73
CA ILE A 59 6.95 4.90 3.02
C ILE A 59 8.05 5.02 4.09
N CYS A 60 7.96 4.23 5.17
CA CYS A 60 9.00 4.18 6.19
C CYS A 60 10.34 3.64 5.64
N GLU A 61 10.30 2.64 4.76
CA GLU A 61 11.49 2.11 4.08
C GLU A 61 12.16 3.20 3.22
N TYR A 62 11.38 3.98 2.47
CA TYR A 62 11.88 5.12 1.70
C TYR A 62 12.53 6.19 2.58
N GLU A 63 11.91 6.55 3.70
CA GLU A 63 12.47 7.54 4.62
C GLU A 63 13.81 7.09 5.20
N LEU A 64 13.88 5.85 5.71
CA LEU A 64 15.10 5.26 6.27
C LEU A 64 16.22 5.17 5.24
N LEU A 65 15.93 4.64 4.05
CA LEU A 65 16.92 4.53 2.98
C LEU A 65 17.43 5.89 2.52
N SER A 66 16.61 6.93 2.62
CA SER A 66 17.03 8.27 2.26
C SER A 66 17.90 8.91 3.33
N TYR A 67 17.64 8.67 4.62
CA TYR A 67 18.60 9.04 5.68
C TYR A 67 19.91 8.27 5.54
N ASP A 68 19.86 6.97 5.22
CA ASP A 68 21.05 6.16 5.02
C ASP A 68 21.85 6.66 3.81
N PHE A 69 21.16 6.98 2.71
CA PHE A 69 21.76 7.58 1.54
C PHE A 69 22.48 8.88 1.91
N MET A 70 21.83 9.75 2.67
CA MET A 70 22.41 11.00 3.15
C MET A 70 23.62 10.76 4.05
N SER A 71 23.49 9.89 5.05
CA SER A 71 24.59 9.50 5.93
C SER A 71 25.80 9.00 5.14
N LEU A 72 25.58 8.24 4.05
CA LEU A 72 26.64 7.81 3.15
C LEU A 72 27.31 8.95 2.40
N LEU A 73 26.52 9.89 1.85
CA LEU A 73 27.06 11.03 1.10
C LEU A 73 27.92 11.94 2.01
N PHE A 74 27.51 12.17 3.26
CA PHE A 74 28.18 13.13 4.15
C PHE A 74 29.27 12.52 5.05
N ASN A 75 29.16 11.24 5.44
CA ASN A 75 30.20 10.61 6.26
C ASN A 75 31.41 10.12 5.43
N GLY A 76 31.37 10.24 4.10
CA GLY A 76 32.53 10.16 3.20
C GLY A 76 33.31 8.83 3.18
N LYS A 77 32.85 7.80 3.89
CA LYS A 77 33.62 6.57 4.13
C LYS A 77 33.28 5.40 3.22
N VAL A 78 32.46 5.61 2.19
CA VAL A 78 31.85 4.50 1.47
C VAL A 78 32.09 4.60 -0.04
N GLY A 79 32.43 3.46 -0.65
CA GLY A 79 32.73 3.35 -2.07
C GLY A 79 31.52 3.66 -2.96
N GLU A 80 31.81 4.06 -4.20
CA GLU A 80 30.80 4.45 -5.20
C GLU A 80 29.73 3.36 -5.45
N GLU A 81 30.11 2.09 -5.27
CA GLU A 81 29.24 0.93 -5.42
C GLU A 81 28.13 0.88 -4.35
N SER A 82 28.44 1.12 -3.08
CA SER A 82 27.42 1.10 -2.03
C SER A 82 26.51 2.33 -2.08
N THR A 83 27.01 3.49 -2.52
CA THR A 83 26.16 4.67 -2.78
C THR A 83 25.14 4.39 -3.87
N LYS A 84 25.55 3.75 -4.97
CA LYS A 84 24.63 3.32 -6.05
C LYS A 84 23.63 2.27 -5.57
N GLU A 85 24.06 1.35 -4.71
CA GLU A 85 23.17 0.34 -4.13
C GLU A 85 22.05 0.98 -3.29
N ILE A 86 22.39 1.89 -2.36
CA ILE A 86 21.38 2.57 -1.54
C ILE A 86 20.48 3.46 -2.38
N LEU A 87 21.03 4.15 -3.39
CA LEU A 87 20.24 4.92 -4.35
C LEU A 87 19.20 4.04 -5.06
N ASN A 88 19.62 2.89 -5.59
CA ASN A 88 18.70 1.96 -6.26
C ASN A 88 17.63 1.42 -5.31
N LYS A 89 17.98 1.11 -4.06
CA LYS A 89 17.02 0.70 -3.04
C LYS A 89 16.01 1.81 -2.73
N THR A 90 16.47 3.05 -2.63
CA THR A 90 15.62 4.24 -2.40
C THR A 90 14.65 4.47 -3.56
N LEU A 91 15.12 4.30 -4.81
CA LEU A 91 14.26 4.39 -5.99
C LEU A 91 13.26 3.24 -6.07
N ALA A 92 13.67 2.03 -5.66
CA ALA A 92 12.79 0.87 -5.61
C ALA A 92 11.69 1.04 -4.56
N SER A 93 11.97 1.58 -3.38
CA SER A 93 10.95 1.88 -2.38
C SER A 93 9.98 2.96 -2.86
N LEU A 94 10.48 3.98 -3.57
CA LEU A 94 9.62 4.99 -4.22
C LEU A 94 8.67 4.37 -5.26
N GLN A 95 9.16 3.43 -6.07
CA GLN A 95 8.34 2.69 -7.03
C GLN A 95 7.30 1.80 -6.34
N LYS A 96 7.63 1.18 -5.19
CA LYS A 96 6.63 0.45 -4.39
C LYS A 96 5.51 1.38 -3.92
N ILE A 97 5.84 2.58 -3.44
CA ILE A 97 4.85 3.57 -3.01
C ILE A 97 3.94 3.96 -4.18
N GLU A 98 4.51 4.28 -5.35
CA GLU A 98 3.75 4.57 -6.58
C GLU A 98 2.81 3.41 -6.97
N MET A 99 3.30 2.17 -6.89
CA MET A 99 2.50 1.00 -7.20
C MET A 99 1.32 0.86 -6.23
N TYR A 100 1.55 1.02 -4.92
CA TYR A 100 0.48 0.91 -3.93
C TYR A 100 -0.55 2.03 -4.06
N THR A 101 -0.11 3.28 -4.27
CA THR A 101 -1.04 4.40 -4.45
C THR A 101 -1.81 4.27 -5.77
N GLY A 102 -1.15 3.91 -6.87
CA GLY A 102 -1.80 3.72 -8.17
C GLY A 102 -2.80 2.55 -8.23
N LEU A 103 -2.48 1.42 -7.60
CA LEU A 103 -3.33 0.21 -7.68
C LEU A 103 -4.41 0.13 -6.61
N HIS A 104 -4.10 0.55 -5.38
CA HIS A 104 -4.97 0.31 -4.23
C HIS A 104 -5.60 1.60 -3.68
N PHE A 105 -4.99 2.77 -3.91
CA PHE A 105 -5.41 4.03 -3.29
C PHE A 105 -5.39 5.19 -4.30
N PRO A 106 -6.22 5.17 -5.35
CA PRO A 106 -6.22 6.22 -6.39
C PRO A 106 -6.60 7.61 -5.84
N GLU A 107 -7.14 7.68 -4.62
CA GLU A 107 -7.41 8.93 -3.90
C GLU A 107 -6.12 9.65 -3.43
N ILE A 108 -4.98 8.94 -3.32
CA ILE A 108 -3.69 9.53 -2.96
C ILE A 108 -2.98 9.97 -4.24
N SER A 109 -2.84 11.28 -4.44
CA SER A 109 -1.99 11.83 -5.50
C SER A 109 -0.51 11.69 -5.12
N PHE A 110 0.16 10.68 -5.67
CA PHE A 110 1.60 10.49 -5.51
C PHE A 110 2.35 10.97 -6.75
N ASP A 111 3.19 11.99 -6.61
CA ASP A 111 4.04 12.50 -7.68
C ASP A 111 5.46 11.95 -7.57
N ARG A 112 5.74 10.88 -8.30
CA ARG A 112 7.05 10.25 -8.32
C ARG A 112 8.16 11.18 -8.80
N GLU A 113 7.90 12.05 -9.77
CA GLU A 113 8.91 12.94 -10.34
C GLU A 113 9.40 13.94 -9.29
N LYS A 114 8.50 14.42 -8.43
CA LYS A 114 8.84 15.28 -7.29
C LYS A 114 9.84 14.59 -6.33
N TYR A 115 9.53 13.39 -5.87
CA TYR A 115 10.39 12.66 -4.92
C TYR A 115 11.69 12.15 -5.57
N HIS A 116 11.62 11.71 -6.82
CA HIS A 116 12.80 11.36 -7.61
C HIS A 116 13.73 12.57 -7.79
N GLY A 117 13.14 13.75 -8.02
CA GLY A 117 13.83 15.04 -8.08
C GLY A 117 14.68 15.31 -6.84
N TYR A 118 14.13 15.09 -5.64
CA TYR A 118 14.89 15.29 -4.39
C TYR A 118 16.10 14.37 -4.27
N VAL A 119 15.93 13.08 -4.56
CA VAL A 119 17.03 12.10 -4.51
C VAL A 119 18.11 12.45 -5.55
N LYS A 120 17.70 12.91 -6.74
CA LYS A 120 18.60 13.33 -7.81
C LYS A 120 19.35 14.62 -7.46
N GLU A 121 18.67 15.61 -6.88
CA GLU A 121 19.28 16.86 -6.41
C GLU A 121 20.34 16.60 -5.34
N LEU A 122 20.07 15.68 -4.40
CA LEU A 122 21.03 15.25 -3.38
C LEU A 122 22.26 14.57 -4.00
N TYR A 123 22.05 13.64 -4.93
CA TYR A 123 23.13 12.95 -5.61
C TYR A 123 23.99 13.88 -6.47
N GLN A 124 23.37 14.82 -7.21
CA GLN A 124 24.09 15.80 -8.03
C GLN A 124 24.89 16.79 -7.19
N SER A 125 24.36 17.20 -6.04
CA SER A 125 25.07 18.09 -5.09
C SER A 125 26.33 17.42 -4.56
N PHE A 126 26.26 16.13 -4.21
CA PHE A 126 27.42 15.34 -3.80
C PHE A 126 28.47 15.18 -4.91
N LEU A 127 28.04 14.87 -6.14
CA LEU A 127 28.97 14.77 -7.28
C LEU A 127 29.70 16.10 -7.54
N LYS A 128 28.99 17.22 -7.42
CA LYS A 128 29.57 18.56 -7.54
C LYS A 128 30.59 18.85 -6.43
N GLU A 129 30.28 18.51 -5.18
CA GLU A 129 31.20 18.66 -4.04
C GLU A 129 32.51 17.87 -4.25
N ARG A 130 32.42 16.66 -4.81
CA ARG A 130 33.61 15.85 -5.16
C ARG A 130 34.43 16.42 -6.32
N SER A 131 33.79 17.14 -7.24
CA SER A 131 34.45 17.81 -8.38
C SER A 131 34.94 19.23 -8.08
N SER A 132 34.40 19.88 -7.04
CA SER A 132 34.62 21.29 -6.70
C SER A 132 35.64 21.48 -5.58
N TYR A 133 36.50 20.49 -5.33
CA TYR A 133 37.73 20.67 -4.54
C TYR A 133 38.76 21.59 -5.24
N ASP A 134 38.42 22.17 -6.40
CA ASP A 134 39.25 23.10 -7.17
C ASP A 134 38.53 24.37 -7.67
N SER A 135 37.31 24.70 -7.19
CA SER A 135 36.73 26.01 -7.53
C SER A 135 35.77 26.58 -6.49
N GLU A 136 36.18 27.68 -5.87
CA GLU A 136 35.41 28.58 -5.01
C GLU A 136 34.28 29.29 -5.79
N THR A 137 33.18 28.63 -6.20
CA THR A 137 31.95 29.36 -6.62
C THR A 137 30.69 28.51 -6.87
N GLY A 138 30.56 27.30 -6.30
CA GLY A 138 29.37 26.48 -6.48
C GLY A 138 28.27 26.79 -5.45
N ALA A 139 27.09 27.23 -5.88
CA ALA A 139 25.91 27.39 -5.02
C ALA A 139 25.67 26.14 -4.16
N PHE A 140 25.87 26.28 -2.85
CA PHE A 140 25.64 25.24 -1.87
C PHE A 140 24.13 24.99 -1.79
N VAL A 141 23.66 23.85 -2.30
CA VAL A 141 22.29 23.41 -2.00
C VAL A 141 22.30 22.99 -0.54
N ASP A 142 21.63 23.77 0.31
CA ASP A 142 21.48 23.44 1.72
C ASP A 142 20.71 22.11 1.84
N TYR A 143 21.44 21.03 2.08
CA TYR A 143 20.91 19.68 2.18
C TYR A 143 19.87 19.53 3.29
N THR A 144 19.93 20.39 4.33
CA THR A 144 18.91 20.43 5.38
C THR A 144 17.56 20.90 4.84
N VAL A 145 17.56 21.74 3.80
CA VAL A 145 16.36 22.22 3.12
C VAL A 145 15.73 21.11 2.28
N VAL A 146 16.53 20.34 1.54
CA VAL A 146 16.01 19.21 0.74
C VAL A 146 15.48 18.11 1.66
N MET A 147 16.18 17.82 2.76
CA MET A 147 15.74 16.86 3.77
C MET A 147 14.45 17.31 4.46
N GLY A 148 14.35 18.58 4.85
CA GLY A 148 13.14 19.12 5.48
C GLY A 148 11.93 19.08 4.55
N LYS A 149 12.11 19.33 3.25
CA LYS A 149 11.05 19.15 2.25
C LYS A 149 10.64 17.69 2.13
N MET A 150 11.61 16.80 2.03
CA MET A 150 11.37 15.38 1.87
C MET A 150 10.69 14.77 3.10
N GLN A 151 11.10 15.13 4.32
CA GLN A 151 10.44 14.73 5.57
C GLN A 151 8.99 15.21 5.59
N LYS A 152 8.77 16.50 5.35
CA LYS A 152 7.44 17.09 5.34
C LYS A 152 6.51 16.38 4.35
N ASP A 153 6.99 16.16 3.13
CA ASP A 153 6.22 15.49 2.08
C ASP A 153 5.99 14.00 2.39
N THR A 154 6.90 13.35 3.11
CA THR A 154 6.74 11.96 3.55
C THR A 154 5.73 11.87 4.70
N ASP A 155 5.76 12.82 5.63
CA ASP A 155 4.81 12.92 6.74
C ASP A 155 3.38 13.19 6.24
N GLU A 156 3.22 14.04 5.22
CA GLU A 156 1.93 14.27 4.57
C GLU A 156 1.34 12.96 4.00
N ILE A 157 2.15 12.15 3.30
CA ILE A 157 1.68 10.84 2.78
C ILE A 157 1.38 9.87 3.93
N LYS A 158 2.20 9.85 5.00
CA LYS A 158 1.94 9.01 6.17
C LYS A 158 0.62 9.37 6.85
N GLU A 159 0.30 10.66 6.97
CA GLU A 159 -0.98 11.11 7.51
C GLU A 159 -2.15 10.70 6.61
N LEU A 160 -1.99 10.78 5.29
CA LEU A 160 -3.00 10.26 4.35
C LEU A 160 -3.21 8.75 4.52
N ALA A 161 -2.14 7.96 4.66
CA ALA A 161 -2.22 6.53 4.91
C ALA A 161 -2.89 6.21 6.25
N LYS A 162 -2.58 6.96 7.32
CA LYS A 162 -3.26 6.83 8.63
C LYS A 162 -4.75 7.17 8.54
N ASN A 163 -5.12 8.22 7.82
CA ASN A 163 -6.51 8.61 7.62
C ASN A 163 -7.29 7.53 6.85
N LEU A 164 -6.68 6.92 5.84
CA LEU A 164 -7.26 5.76 5.15
C LEU A 164 -7.45 4.56 6.09
N MET A 165 -6.49 4.31 6.97
CA MET A 165 -6.58 3.25 7.98
C MET A 165 -7.74 3.49 8.94
N LEU A 166 -7.89 4.72 9.46
CA LEU A 166 -8.98 5.10 10.35
C LEU A 166 -10.36 4.93 9.69
N ARG A 167 -10.46 5.25 8.40
CA ARG A 167 -11.71 5.07 7.62
C ARG A 167 -12.10 3.60 7.44
N HIS A 168 -11.13 2.67 7.42
CA HIS A 168 -11.36 1.25 7.15
C HIS A 168 -11.26 0.35 8.41
N LYS A 169 -10.88 0.91 9.56
CA LYS A 169 -10.84 0.21 10.85
C LYS A 169 -12.23 -0.08 11.43
N HIS A 170 -13.29 0.54 10.90
CA HIS A 170 -14.69 0.38 11.32
C HIS A 170 -15.50 -0.50 10.33
#